data_AF-A0A3A8L0M3-F1
#
_entry.id   AF-A0A3A8L0M3-F1
#
_cell.length_a   1.000
_cell.length_b   1.000
_cell.length_c   1.000
_cell.angle_alpha   90.00
_cell.angle_beta   90.00
_cell.angle_gamma   90.00
#
_symmetry.space_group_name_H-M   'P 1'
#
loop_
_entity.id
_entity.type
_entity.pdbx_description
1 polymer ?
#
loop_
_entity_poly.entity_id
_entity_poly.type
_entity_poly.pdbx_seq_one_letter_code
_entity_poly.pdbx_strand_id
1 'polypeptide(L)'
;MNRRDCLSALLALPFAATVGCASRSPRPPSAASPSRTRWQVAGSEGMDALCFLNPLSGDAFYTRYYAEELARFTPRFPVDAVTALQQLKASSKAQDRLMGPFLCLVFSAGPTATLADVRGALTNAEAQLLPGFRASPYWEPEAWDWFLTSRPELARVLEALAAAGFPTFRRDVLGDRVELRTTALRQRLAGVDVIAEQERLLGHRLQEDIAIDLMHFSKPHGIKVIGQRFLTHLTYSDELVIRNAAHEILHPPFDVAHPSIVAALEVLRRDPLLTRIVADHDPAFGYTTLEGLFNEDTAEALEQLITERLGVAVPARERWRRADDGMHVLAAGLYGLLKADGFERTGGVIQEWLGRAAHEGRLGPASLHASAAGVLGLPAAQLWAPSER
;
A
#
# COMPACT_ATOMS: atom_id res chain seq x y z
N MET A 1 10.83 -10.05 26.64
CA MET A 1 12.10 -10.47 27.26
C MET A 1 13.15 -10.65 26.16
N ASN A 2 14.31 -10.03 26.38
CA ASN A 2 15.62 -10.14 25.71
C ASN A 2 15.78 -10.05 24.17
N ARG A 3 16.33 -8.89 23.79
CA ARG A 3 17.31 -8.66 22.70
C ARG A 3 18.60 -9.46 22.94
N ARG A 4 19.43 -9.58 21.87
CA ARG A 4 20.82 -10.08 21.72
C ARG A 4 20.88 -11.41 20.99
N ASP A 5 21.79 -11.71 20.06
CA ASP A 5 22.88 -11.02 19.37
C ASP A 5 23.17 -11.87 18.12
N CYS A 6 23.84 -11.33 17.10
CA CYS A 6 25.07 -11.90 16.52
C CYS A 6 25.36 -11.42 15.10
N LEU A 7 26.50 -10.73 15.02
CA LEU A 7 27.33 -10.48 13.85
C LEU A 7 28.13 -11.73 13.43
N SER A 8 28.60 -11.70 12.19
CA SER A 8 29.79 -12.38 11.61
C SER A 8 29.62 -13.79 11.03
N ALA A 9 29.91 -13.96 9.73
CA ALA A 9 31.23 -14.44 9.29
C ALA A 9 31.32 -14.51 7.75
N LEU A 10 32.39 -13.91 7.22
CA LEU A 10 32.96 -14.15 5.89
C LEU A 10 33.57 -15.56 5.83
N LEU A 11 33.47 -16.23 4.68
CA LEU A 11 34.47 -17.19 4.20
C LEU A 11 34.55 -17.13 2.68
N ALA A 12 35.77 -17.07 2.18
CA ALA A 12 36.13 -16.93 0.78
C ALA A 12 36.90 -18.16 0.28
N LEU A 13 36.96 -18.27 -1.05
CA LEU A 13 37.90 -19.00 -1.92
C LEU A 13 37.55 -20.47 -2.29
N PRO A 14 38.16 -21.05 -3.35
CA PRO A 14 37.87 -20.75 -4.76
C PRO A 14 37.75 -22.05 -5.59
N PHE A 15 37.17 -22.01 -6.80
CA PHE A 15 37.56 -22.97 -7.85
C PHE A 15 37.44 -22.33 -9.23
N ALA A 16 38.59 -22.26 -9.90
CA ALA A 16 38.71 -21.88 -11.29
C ALA A 16 38.34 -23.05 -12.19
N ALA A 17 37.51 -22.79 -13.20
CA ALA A 17 37.44 -23.60 -14.41
C ALA A 17 37.30 -22.64 -15.60
N THR A 18 38.38 -22.52 -16.37
CA THR A 18 38.45 -21.75 -17.60
C THR A 18 37.76 -22.52 -18.74
N VAL A 19 36.61 -22.02 -19.19
CA VAL A 19 36.03 -22.39 -20.49
C VAL A 19 36.03 -21.13 -21.35
N GLY A 20 36.73 -21.21 -22.48
CA GLY A 20 36.85 -20.12 -23.44
C GLY A 20 35.52 -19.80 -24.10
N CYS A 21 34.99 -18.60 -23.83
CA CYS A 21 33.86 -18.03 -24.55
C CYS A 21 34.36 -16.97 -25.53
N ALA A 22 33.99 -17.13 -26.80
CA ALA A 22 34.21 -16.15 -27.85
C ALA A 22 33.66 -14.77 -27.43
N SER A 23 34.52 -13.76 -27.49
CA SER A 23 34.18 -12.37 -27.20
C SER A 23 33.22 -11.82 -28.27
N ARG A 24 31.92 -11.85 -27.98
CA ARG A 24 30.95 -10.96 -28.65
C ARG A 24 31.22 -9.55 -28.14
N SER A 25 31.60 -8.65 -29.05
CA SER A 25 31.73 -7.23 -28.75
C SER A 25 30.45 -6.72 -28.07
N PRO A 26 30.56 -5.95 -26.97
CA PRO A 26 29.40 -5.39 -26.31
C PRO A 26 28.71 -4.43 -27.27
N ARG A 27 27.46 -4.75 -27.60
CA ARG A 27 26.55 -3.81 -28.28
C ARG A 27 26.43 -2.58 -27.37
N PRO A 28 26.60 -1.35 -27.89
CA PRO A 28 26.43 -0.16 -27.06
C PRO A 28 25.03 -0.21 -26.44
N PRO A 29 24.88 0.15 -25.16
CA PRO A 29 23.57 0.22 -24.54
C PRO A 29 22.71 1.15 -25.39
N SER A 30 21.59 0.62 -25.88
CA SER A 30 20.52 1.44 -26.43
C SER A 30 20.26 2.55 -25.41
N ALA A 31 20.34 3.82 -25.82
CA ALA A 31 19.96 4.92 -24.96
C ALA A 31 18.61 4.58 -24.34
N ALA A 32 18.60 4.40 -23.01
CA ALA A 32 17.36 4.10 -22.31
C ALA A 32 16.41 5.25 -22.61
N SER A 33 15.19 4.92 -23.05
CA SER A 33 14.15 5.94 -23.20
C SER A 33 14.06 6.73 -21.89
N PRO A 34 13.92 8.06 -21.94
CA PRO A 34 13.80 8.85 -20.72
C PRO A 34 12.63 8.33 -19.89
N SER A 35 12.83 8.22 -18.57
CA SER A 35 11.78 7.81 -17.64
C SER A 35 10.58 8.73 -17.80
N ARG A 36 9.40 8.15 -17.98
CA ARG A 36 8.14 8.90 -18.07
C ARG A 36 7.59 9.26 -16.70
N THR A 37 7.90 8.46 -15.68
CA THR A 37 7.48 8.74 -14.32
C THR A 37 8.16 10.01 -13.79
N ARG A 38 7.35 11.01 -13.42
CA ARG A 38 7.78 12.27 -12.83
C ARG A 38 7.52 12.23 -11.33
N TRP A 39 8.59 12.16 -10.55
CA TRP A 39 8.48 12.00 -9.10
C TRP A 39 8.37 13.33 -8.38
N GLN A 40 7.32 13.48 -7.57
CA GLN A 40 7.16 14.55 -6.60
C GLN A 40 7.26 13.92 -5.21
N VAL A 41 8.26 14.30 -4.43
CA VAL A 41 8.48 13.73 -3.09
C VAL A 41 8.50 14.87 -2.10
N ALA A 42 7.70 14.85 -1.04
CA ALA A 42 7.71 15.87 -0.01
C ALA A 42 7.28 15.29 1.33
N GLY A 43 7.53 15.98 2.44
CA GLY A 43 6.85 15.70 3.69
C GLY A 43 5.50 16.41 3.75
N SER A 44 4.59 15.92 4.58
CA SER A 44 3.33 16.59 4.89
C SER A 44 3.10 16.59 6.41
N GLU A 45 3.04 17.77 7.02
CA GLU A 45 2.69 17.88 8.44
C GLU A 45 1.21 17.54 8.66
N GLY A 46 0.34 17.97 7.74
CA GLY A 46 -1.10 17.71 7.82
C GLY A 46 -1.43 16.21 7.78
N MET A 47 -0.83 15.46 6.86
CA MET A 47 -1.02 14.00 6.81
C MET A 47 -0.40 13.31 8.02
N ASP A 48 0.70 13.83 8.60
CA ASP A 48 1.35 13.24 9.77
C ASP A 48 0.45 13.41 10.99
N ALA A 49 -0.22 14.56 11.09
CA ALA A 49 -1.22 14.82 12.10
C ALA A 49 -2.38 13.81 12.04
N LEU A 50 -2.90 13.53 10.85
CA LEU A 50 -3.96 12.54 10.63
C LEU A 50 -3.50 11.13 10.98
N CYS A 51 -2.30 10.73 10.55
CA CYS A 51 -1.75 9.41 10.85
C CYS A 51 -1.47 9.23 12.35
N PHE A 52 -1.00 10.28 13.03
CA PHE A 52 -0.69 10.24 14.46
C PHE A 52 -1.92 10.04 15.36
N LEU A 53 -3.13 10.28 14.84
CA LEU A 53 -4.38 9.96 15.55
C LEU A 53 -4.50 8.47 15.87
N ASN A 54 -3.97 7.57 15.03
CA ASN A 54 -4.05 6.13 15.28
C ASN A 54 -3.30 5.68 16.55
N PRO A 55 -2.00 5.99 16.74
CA PRO A 55 -1.31 5.67 17.98
C PRO A 55 -1.81 6.51 19.17
N LEU A 56 -2.23 7.76 18.94
CA LEU A 56 -2.74 8.63 20.00
C LEU A 56 -4.07 8.14 20.58
N SER A 57 -4.82 7.30 19.85
CA SER A 57 -6.03 6.64 20.37
C SER A 57 -5.73 5.58 21.44
N GLY A 58 -4.47 5.18 21.62
CA GLY A 58 -4.05 4.13 22.55
C GLY A 58 -4.18 2.69 22.01
N ASP A 59 -4.40 2.52 20.70
CA ASP A 59 -4.48 1.18 20.10
C ASP A 59 -3.12 0.49 20.08
N ALA A 60 -3.05 -0.68 20.72
CA ALA A 60 -1.85 -1.50 20.86
C ALA A 60 -1.17 -1.84 19.52
N PHE A 61 -1.95 -2.01 18.45
CA PHE A 61 -1.39 -2.29 17.13
C PHE A 61 -0.48 -1.16 16.63
N TYR A 62 -0.83 0.10 16.95
CA TYR A 62 -0.11 1.30 16.52
C TYR A 62 0.89 1.79 17.58
N THR A 63 0.54 1.74 18.87
CA THR A 63 1.38 2.30 19.94
C THR A 63 2.75 1.64 20.02
N ARG A 64 2.88 0.35 19.65
CA ARG A 64 4.15 -0.37 19.58
C ARG A 64 5.19 0.28 18.66
N TYR A 65 4.76 1.04 17.65
CA TYR A 65 5.65 1.71 16.71
C TYR A 65 6.14 3.08 17.19
N TYR A 66 5.44 3.69 18.15
CA TYR A 66 5.60 5.10 18.53
C TYR A 66 5.66 5.32 20.05
N ALA A 67 6.12 4.33 20.81
CA ALA A 67 6.07 4.38 22.27
C ALA A 67 6.83 5.59 22.85
N GLU A 68 7.98 5.94 22.27
CA GLU A 68 8.79 7.08 22.70
C GLU A 68 8.11 8.41 22.37
N GLU A 69 7.56 8.54 21.15
CA GLU A 69 6.82 9.72 20.72
C GLU A 69 5.56 9.93 21.57
N LEU A 70 4.82 8.86 21.84
CA LEU A 70 3.64 8.90 22.70
C LEU A 70 4.01 9.33 24.12
N ALA A 71 5.04 8.76 24.74
CA ALA A 71 5.47 9.15 26.09
C ALA A 71 5.83 10.64 26.19
N ARG A 72 6.35 11.24 25.12
CA ARG A 72 6.69 12.67 25.05
C ARG A 72 5.49 13.57 24.74
N PHE A 73 4.47 13.06 24.05
CA PHE A 73 3.36 13.88 23.56
C PHE A 73 2.12 13.80 24.45
N THR A 74 1.74 12.60 24.90
CA THR A 74 0.50 12.37 25.64
C THR A 74 0.36 13.21 26.92
N PRO A 75 1.41 13.59 27.68
CA PRO A 75 1.24 14.45 28.85
C PRO A 75 0.69 15.85 28.52
N ARG A 76 0.79 16.28 27.27
CA ARG A 76 0.29 17.58 26.77
C ARG A 76 -1.06 17.46 26.08
N PHE A 77 -1.53 16.24 25.82
CA PHE A 77 -2.74 16.00 25.05
C PHE A 77 -3.94 15.79 25.99
N PRO A 78 -5.02 16.58 25.87
CA PRO A 78 -6.15 16.51 26.79
C PRO A 78 -6.83 15.13 26.84
N VAL A 79 -7.20 14.67 28.03
CA VAL A 79 -7.84 13.36 28.25
C VAL A 79 -9.19 13.27 27.53
N ASP A 80 -9.96 14.36 27.51
CA ASP A 80 -11.22 14.41 26.77
C ASP A 80 -11.00 14.26 25.26
N ALA A 81 -9.94 14.85 24.70
CA ALA A 81 -9.56 14.65 23.30
C ALA A 81 -9.20 13.19 23.00
N VAL A 82 -8.52 12.48 23.92
CA VAL A 82 -8.28 11.02 23.81
C VAL A 82 -9.59 10.25 23.76
N THR A 83 -10.55 10.55 24.65
CA THR A 83 -11.85 9.90 24.66
C THR A 83 -12.62 10.11 23.35
N ALA A 84 -12.63 11.33 22.81
CA ALA A 84 -13.26 11.61 21.52
C ALA A 84 -12.60 10.83 20.38
N LEU A 85 -11.27 10.75 20.38
CA LEU A 85 -10.50 10.00 19.40
C LEU A 85 -10.78 8.49 19.46
N GLN A 86 -10.95 7.92 20.65
CA GLN A 86 -11.35 6.52 20.83
C GLN A 86 -12.76 6.26 20.32
N GLN A 87 -13.69 7.20 20.54
CA GLN A 87 -15.06 7.12 20.01
C GLN A 87 -15.10 7.19 18.48
N LEU A 88 -14.35 8.12 17.88
CA LEU A 88 -14.18 8.21 16.42
C LEU A 88 -13.62 6.92 15.82
N LYS A 89 -12.62 6.33 16.49
CA LYS A 89 -12.03 5.07 16.04
C LYS A 89 -13.01 3.91 16.14
N ALA A 90 -13.76 3.82 17.23
CA ALA A 90 -14.78 2.79 17.40
C ALA A 90 -15.91 2.94 16.36
N SER A 91 -16.35 4.17 16.07
CA SER A 91 -17.38 4.41 15.06
C SER A 91 -16.89 4.12 13.64
N SER A 92 -15.63 4.44 13.32
CA SER A 92 -15.00 4.07 12.04
C SER A 92 -14.89 2.55 11.89
N LYS A 93 -14.46 1.84 12.95
CA LYS A 93 -14.39 0.37 12.96
C LYS A 93 -15.75 -0.29 12.81
N ALA A 94 -16.81 0.28 13.38
CA ALA A 94 -18.18 -0.22 13.21
C ALA A 94 -18.70 -0.11 11.77
N GLN A 95 -17.95 0.56 10.90
CA GLN A 95 -18.19 0.66 9.47
C GLN A 95 -17.15 -0.11 8.65
N ASP A 96 -16.39 -1.01 9.29
CA ASP A 96 -15.29 -1.78 8.69
C ASP A 96 -14.20 -0.91 8.04
N ARG A 97 -13.93 0.28 8.61
CA ARG A 97 -12.92 1.22 8.11
C ARG A 97 -11.77 1.42 9.09
N LEU A 98 -10.57 1.58 8.52
CA LEU A 98 -9.40 2.07 9.24
C LEU A 98 -9.42 3.60 9.26
N MET A 99 -9.63 4.19 10.45
CA MET A 99 -9.81 5.64 10.61
C MET A 99 -8.68 6.47 10.00
N GLY A 100 -7.41 6.23 10.35
CA GLY A 100 -6.28 7.04 9.84
C GLY A 100 -6.17 7.02 8.30
N PRO A 101 -6.07 5.84 7.65
CA PRO A 101 -6.09 5.74 6.19
C PRO A 101 -7.31 6.42 5.54
N PHE A 102 -8.51 6.20 6.08
CA PHE A 102 -9.72 6.84 5.57
C PHE A 102 -9.67 8.37 5.65
N LEU A 103 -9.21 8.93 6.78
CA LEU A 103 -9.05 10.38 6.92
C LEU A 103 -8.01 10.92 5.93
N CYS A 104 -6.86 10.26 5.78
CA CYS A 104 -5.85 10.67 4.80
C CYS A 104 -6.40 10.67 3.37
N LEU A 105 -7.23 9.67 3.03
CA LEU A 105 -7.91 9.60 1.75
C LEU A 105 -8.84 10.79 1.52
N VAL A 106 -9.75 11.08 2.45
CA VAL A 106 -10.70 12.19 2.31
C VAL A 106 -9.98 13.54 2.26
N PHE A 107 -9.01 13.79 3.15
CA PHE A 107 -8.27 15.05 3.19
C PHE A 107 -7.34 15.23 1.99
N SER A 108 -6.91 14.16 1.32
CA SER A 108 -6.09 14.26 0.10
C SER A 108 -6.78 14.99 -1.06
N ALA A 109 -8.11 15.14 -1.00
CA ALA A 109 -8.88 15.95 -1.95
C ALA A 109 -8.61 17.46 -1.84
N GLY A 110 -7.99 17.91 -0.74
CA GLY A 110 -7.71 19.33 -0.47
C GLY A 110 -6.30 19.61 0.05
N PRO A 111 -6.07 20.83 0.57
CA PRO A 111 -4.78 21.25 1.12
C PRO A 111 -4.38 20.40 2.33
N THR A 112 -3.16 19.87 2.30
CA THR A 112 -2.65 18.92 3.32
C THR A 112 -1.22 19.22 3.77
N ALA A 113 -0.66 20.38 3.44
CA ALA A 113 0.74 20.68 3.77
C ALA A 113 0.96 20.80 5.30
N THR A 114 0.01 21.44 6.01
CA THR A 114 0.09 21.72 7.45
C THR A 114 -1.13 21.24 8.23
N LEU A 115 -1.04 21.15 9.56
CA LEU A 115 -2.21 20.90 10.41
C LEU A 115 -3.26 22.02 10.28
N ALA A 116 -2.82 23.27 10.02
CA ALA A 116 -3.73 24.37 9.78
C ALA A 116 -4.54 24.18 8.49
N ASP A 117 -3.91 23.67 7.43
CA ASP A 117 -4.60 23.35 6.17
C ASP A 117 -5.67 22.28 6.38
N VAL A 118 -5.33 21.19 7.08
CA VAL A 118 -6.28 20.11 7.40
C VAL A 118 -7.46 20.63 8.21
N ARG A 119 -7.22 21.48 9.22
CA ARG A 119 -8.30 22.12 9.99
C ARG A 119 -9.17 23.03 9.12
N GLY A 120 -8.56 23.86 8.28
CA GLY A 120 -9.27 24.73 7.35
C GLY A 120 -10.12 23.96 6.33
N ALA A 121 -9.59 22.84 5.83
CA ALA A 121 -10.30 21.94 4.93
C ALA A 121 -11.45 21.22 5.63
N LEU A 122 -11.32 20.86 6.92
CA LEU A 122 -12.42 20.30 7.70
C LEU A 122 -13.56 21.31 7.90
N THR A 123 -13.23 22.56 8.20
CA THR A 123 -14.22 23.65 8.33
C THR A 123 -14.98 23.89 7.03
N ASN A 124 -14.30 23.75 5.88
CA ASN A 124 -14.85 24.00 4.55
C ASN A 124 -14.97 22.71 3.73
N ALA A 125 -15.31 21.59 4.38
CA ALA A 125 -15.22 20.25 3.81
C ALA A 125 -16.01 20.09 2.51
N GLU A 126 -17.23 20.63 2.47
CA GLU A 126 -18.12 20.57 1.31
C GLU A 126 -17.55 21.33 0.11
N ALA A 127 -16.76 22.38 0.33
CA ALA A 127 -16.14 23.17 -0.74
C ALA A 127 -14.75 22.65 -1.13
N GLN A 128 -13.96 22.16 -0.17
CA GLN A 128 -12.55 21.81 -0.39
C GLN A 128 -12.29 20.32 -0.55
N LEU A 129 -13.10 19.45 0.06
CA LEU A 129 -12.86 18.00 0.08
C LEU A 129 -13.87 17.24 -0.78
N LEU A 130 -15.16 17.59 -0.67
CA LEU A 130 -16.23 16.85 -1.35
C LEU A 130 -16.04 16.76 -2.88
N PRO A 131 -15.69 17.82 -3.63
CA PRO A 131 -15.57 17.71 -5.09
C PRO A 131 -14.52 16.68 -5.51
N GLY A 132 -13.35 16.70 -4.87
CA GLY A 132 -12.25 15.77 -5.16
C GLY A 132 -12.56 14.35 -4.69
N PHE A 133 -13.09 14.19 -3.47
CA PHE A 133 -13.43 12.88 -2.94
C PHE A 133 -14.55 12.21 -3.76
N ARG A 134 -15.58 12.97 -4.16
CA ARG A 134 -16.70 12.48 -4.98
C ARG A 134 -16.30 12.09 -6.41
N ALA A 135 -15.29 12.75 -6.96
CA ALA A 135 -14.75 12.39 -8.27
C ALA A 135 -13.79 11.18 -8.21
N SER A 136 -13.41 10.73 -7.01
CA SER A 136 -12.47 9.64 -6.82
C SER A 136 -13.14 8.27 -6.97
N PRO A 137 -12.39 7.20 -7.32
CA PRO A 137 -12.92 5.84 -7.37
C PRO A 137 -13.28 5.28 -5.99
N TYR A 138 -12.97 6.01 -4.91
CA TYR A 138 -13.25 5.63 -3.52
C TYR A 138 -14.50 6.32 -2.95
N TRP A 139 -15.29 6.99 -3.80
CA TRP A 139 -16.49 7.67 -3.36
C TRP A 139 -17.55 6.68 -2.86
N GLU A 140 -17.89 6.83 -1.58
CA GLU A 140 -19.02 6.15 -0.95
C GLU A 140 -19.87 7.21 -0.23
N PRO A 141 -21.15 7.40 -0.60
CA PRO A 141 -22.03 8.36 0.06
C PRO A 141 -22.08 8.18 1.58
N GLU A 142 -22.16 6.94 2.04
CA GLU A 142 -22.24 6.58 3.46
C GLU A 142 -20.94 6.94 4.21
N ALA A 143 -19.79 6.83 3.53
CA ALA A 143 -18.50 7.22 4.10
C ALA A 143 -18.41 8.74 4.27
N TRP A 144 -18.94 9.50 3.31
CA TRP A 144 -19.03 10.96 3.40
C TRP A 144 -20.00 11.40 4.51
N ASP A 145 -21.15 10.75 4.63
CA ASP A 145 -22.12 11.03 5.68
C ASP A 145 -21.53 10.75 7.07
N TRP A 146 -20.77 9.66 7.22
CA TRP A 146 -20.02 9.39 8.45
C TRP A 146 -19.00 10.49 8.75
N PHE A 147 -18.25 10.94 7.74
CA PHE A 147 -17.24 11.98 7.88
C PHE A 147 -17.85 13.31 8.34
N LEU A 148 -18.97 13.73 7.74
CA LEU A 148 -19.70 14.93 8.16
C LEU A 148 -20.30 14.79 9.55
N THR A 149 -20.84 13.61 9.88
CA THR A 149 -21.37 13.32 11.23
C THR A 149 -20.26 13.41 12.28
N SER A 150 -19.07 12.91 11.96
CA SER A 150 -17.89 12.89 12.84
C SER A 150 -17.13 14.22 12.89
N ARG A 151 -17.52 15.20 12.08
CA ARG A 151 -16.82 16.49 11.92
C ARG A 151 -16.64 17.24 13.24
N PRO A 152 -17.63 17.37 14.14
CA PRO A 152 -17.47 18.11 15.39
C PRO A 152 -16.39 17.51 16.30
N GLU A 153 -16.41 16.19 16.48
CA GLU A 153 -15.43 15.45 17.29
C GLU A 153 -14.04 15.49 16.65
N LEU A 154 -13.96 15.33 15.33
CA LEU A 154 -12.70 15.42 14.60
C LEU A 154 -12.11 16.82 14.71
N ALA A 155 -12.92 17.87 14.59
CA ALA A 155 -12.48 19.25 14.80
C ALA A 155 -11.91 19.43 16.20
N ARG A 156 -12.60 18.93 17.24
CA ARG A 156 -12.11 18.98 18.63
C ARG A 156 -10.75 18.30 18.79
N VAL A 157 -10.56 17.13 18.19
CA VAL A 157 -9.30 16.38 18.25
C VAL A 157 -8.18 17.13 17.53
N LEU A 158 -8.42 17.67 16.33
CA LEU A 158 -7.41 18.42 15.57
C LEU A 158 -7.05 19.76 16.26
N GLU A 159 -8.02 20.42 16.89
CA GLU A 159 -7.76 21.61 17.72
C GLU A 159 -6.89 21.27 18.93
N ALA A 160 -7.23 20.20 19.65
CA ALA A 160 -6.44 19.73 20.78
C ALA A 160 -5.01 19.34 20.36
N LEU A 161 -4.85 18.77 19.16
CA LEU A 161 -3.55 18.41 18.60
C LEU A 161 -2.70 19.65 18.31
N ALA A 162 -3.31 20.70 17.76
CA ALA A 162 -2.67 21.99 17.54
C ALA A 162 -2.29 22.66 18.87
N ALA A 163 -3.21 22.70 19.84
CA ALA A 163 -3.00 23.29 21.16
C ALA A 163 -1.91 22.57 21.98
N ALA A 164 -1.79 21.25 21.83
CA ALA A 164 -0.71 20.44 22.44
C ALA A 164 0.67 20.65 21.77
N GLY A 165 0.73 21.46 20.70
CA GLY A 165 1.96 21.84 20.02
C GLY A 165 2.47 20.79 19.05
N PHE A 166 1.58 20.03 18.38
CA PHE A 166 1.98 19.02 17.40
C PHE A 166 2.94 19.52 16.31
N PRO A 167 2.74 20.69 15.67
CA PRO A 167 3.68 21.17 14.65
C PRO A 167 5.13 21.28 15.17
N THR A 168 5.30 21.83 16.38
CA THR A 168 6.61 21.94 17.04
C THR A 168 7.14 20.57 17.41
N PHE A 169 6.33 19.73 18.04
CA PHE A 169 6.71 18.37 18.39
C PHE A 169 7.19 17.56 17.17
N ARG A 170 6.47 17.62 16.06
CA ARG A 170 6.82 16.96 14.81
C ARG A 170 8.18 17.45 14.30
N ARG A 171 8.42 18.76 14.30
CA ARG A 171 9.73 19.31 13.91
C ARG A 171 10.85 18.82 14.84
N ASP A 172 10.62 18.78 16.15
CA ASP A 172 11.61 18.29 17.12
C ASP A 172 11.90 16.80 16.95
N VAL A 173 10.89 16.00 16.59
CA VAL A 173 11.08 14.58 16.27
C VAL A 173 11.87 14.46 14.98
N LEU A 174 11.48 15.15 13.92
CA LEU A 174 12.01 14.91 12.58
C LEU A 174 13.37 15.56 12.33
N GLY A 175 13.61 16.77 12.84
CA GLY A 175 14.72 17.61 12.41
C GLY A 175 14.75 17.74 10.89
N ASP A 176 15.94 17.74 10.31
CA ASP A 176 16.13 17.83 8.85
C ASP A 176 15.98 16.48 8.12
N ARG A 177 15.52 15.42 8.81
CA ARG A 177 15.50 14.06 8.24
C ARG A 177 14.58 13.96 7.03
N VAL A 178 13.48 14.72 6.99
CA VAL A 178 12.51 14.68 5.89
C VAL A 178 13.12 15.30 4.64
N GLU A 179 13.78 16.44 4.77
CA GLU A 179 14.41 17.18 3.68
C GLU A 179 15.58 16.39 3.09
N LEU A 180 16.42 15.82 3.96
CA LEU A 180 17.52 14.93 3.57
C LEU A 180 16.99 13.68 2.85
N ARG A 181 15.96 13.02 3.43
CA ARG A 181 15.35 11.83 2.82
C ARG A 181 14.71 12.15 1.48
N THR A 182 14.00 13.27 1.39
CA THR A 182 13.36 13.74 0.15
C THR A 182 14.37 13.91 -0.97
N THR A 183 15.49 14.58 -0.67
CA THR A 183 16.55 14.80 -1.67
C THR A 183 17.17 13.50 -2.15
N ALA A 184 17.55 12.61 -1.21
CA ALA A 184 18.13 11.31 -1.53
C ALA A 184 17.16 10.43 -2.33
N LEU A 185 15.89 10.38 -1.93
CA LEU A 185 14.89 9.56 -2.59
C LEU A 185 14.58 10.07 -4.00
N ARG A 186 14.46 11.38 -4.22
CA ARG A 186 14.29 11.94 -5.58
C ARG A 186 15.43 11.55 -6.51
N GLN A 187 16.68 11.60 -6.02
CA GLN A 187 17.85 11.17 -6.81
C GLN A 187 17.77 9.69 -7.17
N ARG A 188 17.40 8.83 -6.21
CA ARG A 188 17.23 7.39 -6.45
C ARG A 188 16.12 7.08 -7.45
N LEU A 189 15.02 7.82 -7.39
CA LEU A 189 13.83 7.59 -8.21
C LEU A 189 13.95 8.15 -9.64
N ALA A 190 14.89 9.07 -9.91
CA ALA A 190 15.03 9.72 -11.22
C ALA A 190 15.17 8.74 -12.41
N GLY A 191 15.72 7.54 -12.19
CA GLY A 191 15.87 6.49 -13.20
C GLY A 191 14.80 5.39 -13.16
N VAL A 192 13.80 5.49 -12.29
CA VAL A 192 12.78 4.46 -12.08
C VAL A 192 11.49 4.88 -12.78
N ASP A 193 11.04 4.07 -13.74
CA ASP A 193 9.83 4.32 -14.53
C ASP A 193 8.71 3.33 -14.17
N VAL A 194 8.07 3.55 -13.04
CA VAL A 194 6.95 2.70 -12.55
C VAL A 194 5.75 2.79 -13.49
N ILE A 195 5.45 3.99 -14.01
CA ILE A 195 4.29 4.21 -14.88
C ILE A 195 4.41 3.45 -16.18
N ALA A 196 5.58 3.43 -16.81
CA ALA A 196 5.76 2.65 -18.03
C ALA A 196 5.46 1.16 -17.81
N GLU A 197 5.86 0.59 -16.67
CA GLU A 197 5.57 -0.80 -16.34
C GLU A 197 4.10 -1.04 -15.96
N GLN A 198 3.44 -0.09 -15.30
CA GLN A 198 2.00 -0.17 -15.00
C GLN A 198 1.15 -0.07 -16.27
N GLU A 199 1.36 0.94 -17.11
CA GLU A 199 0.63 1.10 -18.38
C GLU A 199 0.78 -0.13 -19.27
N ARG A 200 1.95 -0.78 -19.26
CA ARG A 200 2.19 -2.02 -20.01
C ARG A 200 1.26 -3.16 -19.59
N LEU A 201 0.92 -3.25 -18.30
CA LEU A 201 0.08 -4.32 -17.73
C LEU A 201 -1.41 -3.95 -17.70
N LEU A 202 -1.71 -2.65 -17.60
CA LEU A 202 -3.08 -2.12 -17.55
C LEU A 202 -3.66 -1.83 -18.93
N GLY A 203 -2.81 -1.59 -19.93
CA GLY A 203 -3.19 -1.37 -21.32
C GLY A 203 -3.80 0.00 -21.63
N HIS A 204 -3.67 0.96 -20.71
CA HIS A 204 -4.07 2.36 -20.90
C HIS A 204 -3.03 3.32 -20.32
N ARG A 205 -3.14 4.61 -20.66
CA ARG A 205 -2.22 5.65 -20.21
C ARG A 205 -2.56 6.15 -18.81
N LEU A 206 -1.55 6.38 -17.99
CA LEU A 206 -1.66 7.00 -16.66
C LEU A 206 -1.13 8.42 -16.69
N GLN A 207 -1.52 9.22 -15.70
CA GLN A 207 -0.89 10.53 -15.45
C GLN A 207 0.55 10.32 -15.01
N GLU A 208 1.48 11.06 -15.59
CA GLU A 208 2.92 10.82 -15.45
C GLU A 208 3.51 11.23 -14.09
N ASP A 209 2.85 12.13 -13.37
CA ASP A 209 3.28 12.58 -12.05
C ASP A 209 2.89 11.57 -10.97
N ILE A 210 3.84 11.12 -10.15
CA ILE A 210 3.58 10.39 -8.90
C ILE A 210 4.02 11.25 -7.72
N ALA A 211 3.09 11.53 -6.81
CA ALA A 211 3.35 12.22 -5.56
C ALA A 211 3.54 11.24 -4.39
N ILE A 212 4.61 11.45 -3.63
CA ILE A 212 4.95 10.69 -2.42
C ILE A 212 4.98 11.66 -1.24
N ASP A 213 4.13 11.40 -0.25
CA ASP A 213 4.25 12.05 1.05
C ASP A 213 5.09 11.17 1.98
N LEU A 214 6.23 11.69 2.42
CA LEU A 214 7.11 11.09 3.40
C LEU A 214 6.65 11.42 4.82
N MET A 215 6.23 10.39 5.53
CA MET A 215 5.56 10.46 6.81
C MET A 215 6.41 9.87 7.93
N HIS A 216 6.21 10.32 9.16
CA HIS A 216 6.75 9.66 10.36
C HIS A 216 5.71 8.80 11.06
N PHE A 217 4.43 9.19 11.04
CA PHE A 217 3.41 8.52 11.83
C PHE A 217 2.58 7.49 11.05
N SER A 218 3.03 7.06 9.86
CA SER A 218 2.27 6.18 8.97
C SER A 218 2.48 4.67 9.18
N LYS A 219 3.49 4.21 9.93
CA LYS A 219 3.70 2.76 10.19
C LYS A 219 2.47 2.07 10.78
N PRO A 220 2.24 0.81 10.39
CA PRO A 220 3.03 0.02 9.43
C PRO A 220 2.67 0.29 7.96
N HIS A 221 1.75 1.20 7.69
CA HIS A 221 1.05 1.31 6.41
C HIS A 221 1.82 2.10 5.34
N GLY A 222 1.73 1.62 4.10
CA GLY A 222 1.63 2.47 2.92
C GLY A 222 0.16 2.85 2.73
N ILE A 223 -0.12 4.08 2.31
CA ILE A 223 -1.52 4.53 2.18
C ILE A 223 -1.70 5.16 0.80
N LYS A 224 -2.42 4.47 -0.09
CA LYS A 224 -3.01 5.08 -1.28
C LYS A 224 -4.01 6.17 -0.92
N VAL A 225 -3.90 7.30 -1.61
CA VAL A 225 -4.88 8.39 -1.56
C VAL A 225 -5.30 8.81 -2.98
N ILE A 226 -6.08 9.89 -3.11
CA ILE A 226 -6.67 10.28 -4.39
C ILE A 226 -5.57 10.62 -5.43
N GLY A 227 -5.78 10.13 -6.65
CA GLY A 227 -4.89 10.38 -7.79
C GLY A 227 -3.62 9.54 -7.75
N GLN A 228 -2.58 9.96 -8.48
CA GLN A 228 -1.27 9.30 -8.51
C GLN A 228 -0.44 9.65 -7.25
N ARG A 229 -0.99 9.41 -6.06
CA ARG A 229 -0.39 9.83 -4.79
C ARG A 229 -0.49 8.74 -3.73
N PHE A 230 0.56 8.58 -2.94
CA PHE A 230 0.56 7.70 -1.78
C PHE A 230 1.44 8.23 -0.65
N LEU A 231 1.17 7.77 0.57
CA LEU A 231 1.94 8.07 1.77
C LEU A 231 2.84 6.89 2.11
N THR A 232 4.06 7.18 2.53
CA THR A 232 5.01 6.14 2.98
C THR A 232 5.89 6.64 4.11
N HIS A 233 6.39 5.71 4.93
CA HIS A 233 7.19 6.08 6.08
C HIS A 233 8.62 6.48 5.68
N LEU A 234 9.15 7.56 6.23
CA LEU A 234 10.45 8.13 5.86
C LEU A 234 11.65 7.18 6.05
N THR A 235 11.52 6.20 6.96
CA THR A 235 12.56 5.20 7.23
C THR A 235 12.47 3.95 6.35
N TYR A 236 11.49 3.83 5.46
CA TYR A 236 11.43 2.70 4.53
C TYR A 236 12.56 2.81 3.50
N SER A 237 13.12 1.65 3.11
CA SER A 237 14.20 1.61 2.13
C SER A 237 13.72 2.10 0.76
N ASP A 238 14.65 2.50 -0.10
CA ASP A 238 14.31 2.94 -1.45
C ASP A 238 13.59 1.85 -2.24
N GLU A 239 14.02 0.61 -2.12
CA GLU A 239 13.41 -0.55 -2.76
C GLU A 239 11.98 -0.77 -2.26
N LEU A 240 11.73 -0.59 -0.96
CA LEU A 240 10.37 -0.66 -0.43
C LEU A 240 9.50 0.48 -0.95
N VAL A 241 10.01 1.72 -1.02
CA VAL A 241 9.25 2.84 -1.57
C VAL A 241 8.93 2.63 -3.06
N ILE A 242 9.85 2.08 -3.85
CA ILE A 242 9.59 1.75 -5.27
C ILE A 242 8.52 0.66 -5.39
N ARG A 243 8.56 -0.37 -4.53
CA ARG A 243 7.52 -1.41 -4.47
C ARG A 243 6.16 -0.83 -4.11
N ASN A 244 6.09 0.03 -3.09
CA ASN A 244 4.86 0.75 -2.74
C ASN A 244 4.36 1.58 -3.94
N ALA A 245 5.21 2.30 -4.67
CA ALA A 245 4.77 3.03 -5.84
C ALA A 245 4.22 2.10 -6.94
N ALA A 246 4.85 0.94 -7.14
CA ALA A 246 4.37 -0.07 -8.09
C ALA A 246 3.01 -0.65 -7.68
N HIS A 247 2.72 -0.69 -6.38
CA HIS A 247 1.49 -1.21 -5.78
C HIS A 247 0.37 -0.17 -5.70
N GLU A 248 0.57 0.89 -4.91
CA GLU A 248 -0.46 1.85 -4.52
C GLU A 248 -1.06 2.57 -5.74
N ILE A 249 -0.24 2.82 -6.75
CA ILE A 249 -0.67 3.48 -7.99
C ILE A 249 -1.52 2.56 -8.87
N LEU A 250 -1.44 1.24 -8.69
CA LEU A 250 -2.37 0.32 -9.34
C LEU A 250 -3.78 0.47 -8.79
N HIS A 251 -4.00 0.92 -7.55
CA HIS A 251 -5.33 0.87 -6.97
C HIS A 251 -6.31 1.93 -7.52
N PRO A 252 -7.53 1.52 -7.92
CA PRO A 252 -7.95 0.14 -8.17
C PRO A 252 -7.37 -0.39 -9.51
N PRO A 253 -6.91 -1.66 -9.60
CA PRO A 253 -6.24 -2.18 -10.81
C PRO A 253 -7.19 -2.37 -12.00
N PHE A 254 -8.48 -2.17 -11.76
CA PHE A 254 -9.55 -2.31 -12.75
C PHE A 254 -10.82 -1.58 -12.31
N ASP A 255 -11.71 -1.36 -13.28
CA ASP A 255 -13.11 -1.01 -13.00
C ASP A 255 -13.87 -2.25 -12.50
N VAL A 256 -14.38 -2.16 -11.27
CA VAL A 256 -15.15 -3.23 -10.60
C VAL A 256 -16.48 -3.55 -11.29
N ALA A 257 -17.06 -2.58 -12.01
CA ALA A 257 -18.31 -2.76 -12.74
C ALA A 257 -18.10 -3.40 -14.12
N HIS A 258 -16.85 -3.56 -14.57
CA HIS A 258 -16.55 -4.12 -15.88
C HIS A 258 -17.00 -5.60 -15.97
N PRO A 259 -17.67 -6.02 -17.06
CA PRO A 259 -18.22 -7.38 -17.18
C PRO A 259 -17.20 -8.51 -16.95
N SER A 260 -15.96 -8.32 -17.40
CA SER A 260 -14.86 -9.28 -17.17
C SER A 260 -14.52 -9.45 -15.69
N ILE A 261 -14.59 -8.38 -14.91
CA ILE A 261 -14.29 -8.40 -13.48
C ILE A 261 -15.45 -9.04 -12.71
N VAL A 262 -16.69 -8.71 -13.07
CA VAL A 262 -17.88 -9.38 -12.53
C VAL A 262 -17.84 -10.89 -12.79
N ALA A 263 -17.47 -11.31 -14.00
CA ALA A 263 -17.34 -12.72 -14.35
C ALA A 263 -16.22 -13.42 -13.57
N ALA A 264 -15.06 -12.79 -13.42
CA ALA A 264 -13.95 -13.32 -12.61
C ALA A 264 -14.36 -13.50 -11.15
N LEU A 265 -14.96 -12.47 -10.56
CA LEU A 265 -15.43 -12.49 -9.18
C LEU A 265 -16.48 -13.58 -8.94
N GLU A 266 -17.38 -13.82 -9.89
CA GLU A 266 -18.37 -14.90 -9.78
C GLU A 266 -17.74 -16.30 -9.76
N VAL A 267 -16.60 -16.49 -10.44
CA VAL A 267 -15.82 -17.73 -10.33
C VAL A 267 -15.16 -17.82 -8.95
N LEU A 268 -14.51 -16.74 -8.50
CA LEU A 268 -13.80 -16.69 -7.22
C LEU A 268 -14.73 -16.88 -6.01
N ARG A 269 -15.98 -16.40 -6.08
CA ARG A 269 -17.01 -16.60 -5.03
C ARG A 269 -17.30 -18.06 -4.72
N ARG A 270 -17.05 -18.95 -5.68
CA ARG A 270 -17.27 -20.40 -5.53
C ARG A 270 -16.04 -21.11 -4.97
N ASP A 271 -14.95 -20.40 -4.73
CA ASP A 271 -13.73 -20.96 -4.16
C ASP A 271 -13.85 -21.04 -2.62
N PRO A 272 -13.87 -22.27 -2.04
CA PRO A 272 -13.99 -22.44 -0.59
C PRO A 272 -12.74 -21.96 0.17
N LEU A 273 -11.56 -21.96 -0.45
CA LEU A 273 -10.34 -21.49 0.22
C LEU A 273 -10.36 -19.97 0.37
N LEU A 274 -10.69 -19.25 -0.71
CA LEU A 274 -10.73 -17.79 -0.69
C LEU A 274 -11.83 -17.28 0.25
N THR A 275 -13.00 -17.91 0.23
CA THR A 275 -14.10 -17.59 1.16
C THR A 275 -13.66 -17.79 2.61
N ARG A 276 -12.90 -18.85 2.91
CA ARG A 276 -12.37 -19.11 4.26
C ARG A 276 -11.32 -18.08 4.66
N ILE A 277 -10.40 -17.70 3.77
CA ILE A 277 -9.39 -16.66 4.04
C ILE A 277 -10.07 -15.36 4.46
N VAL A 278 -11.05 -14.89 3.68
CA VAL A 278 -11.81 -13.66 3.99
C VAL A 278 -12.48 -13.75 5.36
N ALA A 279 -13.07 -14.90 5.70
CA ALA A 279 -13.75 -15.08 6.98
C ALA A 279 -12.81 -15.18 8.20
N ASP A 280 -11.63 -15.78 8.04
CA ASP A 280 -10.84 -16.28 9.17
C ASP A 280 -9.54 -15.50 9.43
N HIS A 281 -9.04 -14.72 8.47
CA HIS A 281 -7.82 -13.90 8.64
C HIS A 281 -8.00 -12.82 9.72
N ASP A 282 -6.90 -12.21 10.19
CA ASP A 282 -6.97 -11.10 11.14
C ASP A 282 -7.54 -9.84 10.44
N PRO A 283 -8.76 -9.38 10.80
CA PRO A 283 -9.37 -8.21 10.15
C PRO A 283 -8.58 -6.91 10.40
N ALA A 284 -7.58 -6.90 11.28
CA ALA A 284 -6.67 -5.78 11.42
C ALA A 284 -5.82 -5.52 10.16
N PHE A 285 -5.66 -6.51 9.27
CA PHE A 285 -4.96 -6.35 7.99
C PHE A 285 -5.83 -5.68 6.90
N GLY A 286 -7.16 -5.68 7.03
CA GLY A 286 -8.08 -5.12 6.02
C GLY A 286 -8.69 -6.19 5.11
N TYR A 287 -9.14 -5.82 3.91
CA TYR A 287 -9.61 -6.75 2.87
C TYR A 287 -10.64 -7.80 3.33
N THR A 288 -11.61 -7.37 4.15
CA THR A 288 -12.63 -8.22 4.78
C THR A 288 -13.78 -8.66 3.86
N THR A 289 -13.67 -8.40 2.56
CA THR A 289 -14.60 -8.84 1.52
C THR A 289 -13.84 -9.53 0.40
N LEU A 290 -14.51 -10.41 -0.35
CA LEU A 290 -13.86 -11.06 -1.50
C LEU A 290 -13.51 -10.06 -2.59
N GLU A 291 -14.35 -9.04 -2.79
CA GLU A 291 -14.09 -7.91 -3.67
C GLU A 291 -12.82 -7.16 -3.27
N GLY A 292 -12.66 -6.89 -1.97
CA GLY A 292 -11.46 -6.25 -1.40
C GLY A 292 -10.22 -7.12 -1.60
N LEU A 293 -10.29 -8.42 -1.26
CA LEU A 293 -9.21 -9.36 -1.49
C LEU A 293 -8.84 -9.47 -2.97
N PHE A 294 -9.82 -9.50 -3.88
CA PHE A 294 -9.55 -9.60 -5.32
C PHE A 294 -8.88 -8.34 -5.88
N ASN A 295 -9.32 -7.16 -5.42
CA ASN A 295 -8.68 -5.89 -5.77
C ASN A 295 -7.21 -5.88 -5.33
N GLU A 296 -6.97 -6.23 -4.07
CA GLU A 296 -5.65 -6.30 -3.45
C GLU A 296 -4.74 -7.32 -4.11
N ASP A 297 -5.18 -8.57 -4.19
CA ASP A 297 -4.34 -9.65 -4.69
C ASP A 297 -4.04 -9.52 -6.19
N THR A 298 -4.90 -8.82 -6.94
CA THR A 298 -4.57 -8.43 -8.31
C THR A 298 -3.47 -7.37 -8.34
N ALA A 299 -3.56 -6.34 -7.49
CA ALA A 299 -2.52 -5.31 -7.39
C ALA A 299 -1.17 -5.92 -6.94
N GLU A 300 -1.17 -6.76 -5.91
CA GLU A 300 -0.02 -7.54 -5.43
C GLU A 300 0.62 -8.38 -6.55
N ALA A 301 -0.19 -9.11 -7.33
CA ALA A 301 0.31 -9.93 -8.43
C ALA A 301 0.97 -9.09 -9.52
N LEU A 302 0.36 -7.97 -9.92
CA LEU A 302 0.92 -7.04 -10.91
C LEU A 302 2.16 -6.33 -10.38
N GLU A 303 2.14 -5.89 -9.13
CA GLU A 303 3.29 -5.27 -8.45
C GLU A 303 4.50 -6.20 -8.48
N GLN A 304 4.32 -7.50 -8.20
CA GLN A 304 5.41 -8.46 -8.28
C GLN A 304 6.02 -8.51 -9.69
N LEU A 305 5.21 -8.48 -10.75
CA LEU A 305 5.71 -8.43 -12.14
C LEU A 305 6.48 -7.14 -12.45
N ILE A 306 5.97 -6.01 -11.96
CA ILE A 306 6.60 -4.68 -12.16
C ILE A 306 7.94 -4.64 -11.43
N THR A 307 7.96 -5.02 -10.16
CA THR A 307 9.12 -4.85 -9.27
C THR A 307 10.26 -5.79 -9.63
N GLU A 308 9.96 -6.96 -10.22
CA GLU A 308 10.97 -7.83 -10.80
C GLU A 308 11.69 -7.18 -11.99
N ARG A 309 10.93 -6.48 -12.85
CA ARG A 309 11.50 -5.74 -13.99
C ARG A 309 12.28 -4.50 -13.57
N LEU A 310 11.85 -3.85 -12.49
CA LEU A 310 12.56 -2.73 -11.88
C LEU A 310 13.78 -3.18 -11.05
N GLY A 311 13.98 -4.48 -10.84
CA GLY A 311 15.12 -5.03 -10.11
C GLY A 311 15.08 -4.80 -8.59
N VAL A 312 13.89 -4.59 -8.02
CA VAL A 312 13.69 -4.31 -6.58
C VAL A 312 12.77 -5.32 -5.88
N ALA A 313 12.33 -6.35 -6.60
CA ALA A 313 11.48 -7.39 -6.04
C ALA A 313 12.17 -8.21 -4.95
N VAL A 314 11.38 -8.59 -3.95
CA VAL A 314 11.66 -9.73 -3.08
C VAL A 314 11.14 -10.98 -3.80
N PRO A 315 11.78 -12.16 -3.65
CA PRO A 315 11.26 -13.39 -4.24
C PRO A 315 9.80 -13.64 -3.85
N ALA A 316 8.90 -13.85 -4.83
CA ALA A 316 7.46 -13.99 -4.62
C ALA A 316 7.10 -15.02 -3.53
N ARG A 317 7.82 -16.15 -3.51
CA ARG A 317 7.66 -17.18 -2.47
C ARG A 317 7.94 -16.66 -1.06
N GLU A 318 9.01 -15.88 -0.89
CA GLU A 318 9.40 -15.35 0.41
C GLU A 318 8.38 -14.30 0.89
N ARG A 319 7.93 -13.44 -0.02
CA ARG A 319 6.92 -12.41 0.23
C ARG A 319 5.62 -13.01 0.75
N TRP A 320 4.92 -13.81 -0.06
CA TRP A 320 3.55 -14.23 0.25
C TRP A 320 3.44 -15.39 1.24
N ARG A 321 4.55 -16.02 1.64
CA ARG A 321 4.53 -16.96 2.78
C ARG A 321 4.35 -16.27 4.13
N ARG A 322 4.60 -14.97 4.21
CA ARG A 322 4.65 -14.21 5.48
C ARG A 322 3.84 -12.93 5.48
N ALA A 323 3.61 -12.33 4.31
CA ALA A 323 2.78 -11.12 4.19
C ALA A 323 1.37 -11.43 4.69
N ASP A 324 0.91 -10.64 5.67
CA ASP A 324 -0.44 -10.67 6.25
C ASP A 324 -0.93 -12.09 6.55
N ASP A 325 -0.13 -12.82 7.33
CA ASP A 325 -0.37 -14.22 7.72
C ASP A 325 -0.59 -15.18 6.54
N GLY A 326 0.00 -14.84 5.39
CA GLY A 326 -0.05 -15.64 4.17
C GLY A 326 -1.39 -15.58 3.43
N MET A 327 -2.26 -14.60 3.71
CA MET A 327 -3.60 -14.53 3.14
C MET A 327 -3.62 -14.34 1.61
N HIS A 328 -2.55 -13.80 1.03
CA HIS A 328 -2.43 -13.47 -0.41
C HIS A 328 -2.22 -14.68 -1.33
N VAL A 329 -3.00 -15.74 -1.12
CA VAL A 329 -2.98 -16.95 -1.96
C VAL A 329 -3.47 -16.65 -3.38
N LEU A 330 -4.46 -15.77 -3.52
CA LEU A 330 -4.98 -15.38 -4.82
C LEU A 330 -3.91 -14.61 -5.60
N ALA A 331 -3.12 -13.75 -4.96
CA ALA A 331 -2.01 -13.03 -5.60
C ALA A 331 -0.97 -14.01 -6.17
N ALA A 332 -0.58 -15.00 -5.36
CA ALA A 332 0.33 -16.05 -5.80
C ALA A 332 -0.22 -16.86 -6.98
N GLY A 333 -1.51 -17.20 -6.94
CA GLY A 333 -2.19 -17.90 -8.03
C GLY A 333 -2.24 -17.09 -9.32
N LEU A 334 -2.67 -15.82 -9.24
CA LEU A 334 -2.73 -14.90 -10.38
C LEU A 334 -1.35 -14.66 -10.98
N TYR A 335 -0.35 -14.37 -10.16
CA TYR A 335 1.03 -14.16 -10.59
C TYR A 335 1.57 -15.37 -11.38
N GLY A 336 1.37 -16.59 -10.87
CA GLY A 336 1.82 -17.80 -11.57
C GLY A 336 1.11 -18.02 -12.91
N LEU A 337 -0.19 -17.74 -13.00
CA LEU A 337 -0.95 -17.83 -14.24
C LEU A 337 -0.52 -16.75 -15.26
N LEU A 338 -0.30 -15.51 -14.81
CA LEU A 338 0.20 -14.41 -15.64
C LEU A 338 1.59 -14.73 -16.20
N LYS A 339 2.49 -15.29 -15.38
CA LYS A 339 3.82 -15.76 -15.81
C LYS A 339 3.73 -16.89 -16.84
N ALA A 340 2.83 -17.85 -16.65
CA ALA A 340 2.64 -18.95 -17.58
C ALA A 340 2.21 -18.45 -18.98
N ASP A 341 1.46 -17.34 -19.03
CA ASP A 341 1.01 -16.71 -20.27
C ASP A 341 2.05 -15.75 -20.88
N GLY A 342 3.18 -15.51 -20.19
CA GLY A 342 4.19 -14.54 -20.62
C GLY A 342 3.76 -13.09 -20.47
N PHE A 343 2.75 -12.79 -19.64
CA PHE A 343 2.19 -11.45 -19.46
C PHE A 343 3.22 -10.45 -18.90
N GLU A 344 4.22 -10.93 -18.14
CA GLU A 344 5.37 -10.15 -17.67
C GLU A 344 6.24 -9.61 -18.81
N ARG A 345 6.22 -10.29 -19.96
CA ARG A 345 6.99 -9.92 -21.15
C ARG A 345 6.15 -9.15 -22.14
N THR A 346 4.92 -9.59 -22.41
CA THR A 346 4.07 -8.99 -23.45
C THR A 346 3.25 -7.80 -22.94
N GLY A 347 2.92 -7.79 -21.64
CA GLY A 347 1.88 -6.90 -21.13
C GLY A 347 0.50 -7.25 -21.68
N GLY A 348 -0.41 -6.29 -21.60
CA GLY A 348 -1.78 -6.37 -22.10
C GLY A 348 -2.73 -5.50 -21.31
N VAL A 349 -4.00 -5.88 -21.28
CA VAL A 349 -5.05 -5.28 -20.46
C VAL A 349 -5.44 -6.30 -19.39
N ILE A 350 -5.06 -6.05 -18.13
CA ILE A 350 -5.33 -7.00 -17.04
C ILE A 350 -6.82 -7.37 -16.91
N GLN A 351 -7.72 -6.41 -17.13
CA GLN A 351 -9.16 -6.65 -17.09
C GLN A 351 -9.62 -7.69 -18.11
N GLU A 352 -9.11 -7.59 -19.35
CA GLU A 352 -9.42 -8.56 -20.40
C GLU A 352 -8.80 -9.93 -20.11
N TRP A 353 -7.58 -9.93 -19.57
CA TRP A 353 -6.91 -11.17 -19.17
C TRP A 353 -7.71 -11.91 -18.09
N LEU A 354 -8.15 -11.20 -17.05
CA LEU A 354 -8.99 -11.76 -15.98
C LEU A 354 -10.31 -12.33 -16.53
N GLY A 355 -10.97 -11.62 -17.45
CA GLY A 355 -12.19 -12.09 -18.10
C GLY A 355 -12.00 -13.37 -18.91
N ARG A 356 -10.91 -13.46 -19.69
CA ARG A 356 -10.56 -14.67 -20.43
C ARG A 356 -10.23 -15.83 -19.50
N ALA A 357 -9.41 -15.59 -18.48
CA ALA A 357 -9.05 -16.61 -17.49
C ALA A 357 -10.29 -17.15 -16.74
N ALA A 358 -11.27 -16.29 -16.44
CA ALA A 358 -12.54 -16.72 -15.86
C ALA A 358 -13.35 -17.60 -16.83
N HIS A 359 -13.48 -17.19 -18.09
CA HIS A 359 -14.20 -17.94 -19.13
C HIS A 359 -13.57 -19.31 -19.41
N GLU A 360 -12.23 -19.38 -19.41
CA GLU A 360 -11.46 -20.61 -19.60
C GLU A 360 -11.41 -21.50 -18.34
N GLY A 361 -12.04 -21.10 -17.24
CA GLY A 361 -12.05 -21.84 -15.98
C GLY A 361 -10.73 -21.83 -15.20
N ARG A 362 -9.77 -20.99 -15.60
CA ARG A 362 -8.43 -20.90 -15.00
C ARG A 362 -8.42 -20.21 -13.64
N LEU A 363 -9.43 -19.39 -13.35
CA LEU A 363 -9.63 -18.83 -12.01
C LEU A 363 -10.34 -19.80 -11.05
N GLY A 364 -10.74 -20.99 -11.51
CA GLY A 364 -11.32 -22.02 -10.66
C GLY A 364 -10.28 -22.66 -9.72
N PRO A 365 -10.73 -23.27 -8.60
CA PRO A 365 -9.83 -23.75 -7.54
C PRO A 365 -8.70 -24.67 -8.04
N ALA A 366 -8.99 -25.60 -8.95
CA ALA A 366 -8.01 -26.56 -9.43
C ALA A 366 -6.81 -25.90 -10.12
N SER A 367 -7.06 -24.89 -10.97
CA SER A 367 -6.00 -24.20 -11.73
C SER A 367 -5.32 -23.15 -10.86
N LEU A 368 -6.11 -22.33 -10.16
CA LEU A 368 -5.61 -21.25 -9.31
C LEU A 368 -4.75 -21.79 -8.15
N HIS A 369 -5.21 -22.84 -7.44
CA HIS A 369 -4.47 -23.41 -6.32
C HIS A 369 -3.21 -24.14 -6.78
N ALA A 370 -3.24 -24.81 -7.94
CA ALA A 370 -2.03 -25.43 -8.49
C ALA A 370 -0.97 -24.37 -8.85
N SER A 371 -1.40 -23.25 -9.43
CA SER A 371 -0.52 -22.10 -9.70
C SER A 371 0.08 -21.54 -8.39
N ALA A 372 -0.76 -21.24 -7.40
CA ALA A 372 -0.33 -20.72 -6.10
C ALA A 372 0.63 -21.70 -5.39
N ALA A 373 0.34 -23.00 -5.43
CA ALA A 373 1.19 -24.06 -4.87
C ALA A 373 2.59 -24.06 -5.49
N GLY A 374 2.70 -23.89 -6.81
CA GLY A 374 3.98 -23.80 -7.51
C GLY A 374 4.81 -22.59 -7.06
N VAL A 375 4.17 -21.42 -6.99
CA VAL A 375 4.81 -20.16 -6.55
C VAL A 375 5.27 -20.27 -5.09
N LEU A 376 4.34 -20.62 -4.20
CA LEU A 376 4.58 -20.71 -2.76
C LEU A 376 5.45 -21.92 -2.39
N GLY A 377 5.58 -22.93 -3.25
CA GLY A 377 6.25 -24.19 -2.94
C GLY A 377 5.58 -24.91 -1.76
N LEU A 378 4.26 -24.90 -1.73
CA LEU A 378 3.42 -25.56 -0.72
C LEU A 378 2.48 -26.55 -1.41
N PRO A 379 2.04 -27.63 -0.73
CA PRO A 379 0.95 -28.45 -1.23
C PRO A 379 -0.33 -27.63 -1.40
N ALA A 380 -1.13 -27.90 -2.43
CA ALA A 380 -2.40 -27.19 -2.69
C ALA A 380 -3.38 -27.26 -1.49
N ALA A 381 -3.35 -28.35 -0.72
CA ALA A 381 -4.17 -28.52 0.49
C ALA A 381 -3.67 -27.70 1.70
N GLN A 382 -2.49 -27.09 1.61
CA GLN A 382 -1.80 -26.37 2.69
C GLN A 382 -1.40 -24.95 2.26
N LEU A 383 -2.11 -24.37 1.28
CA LEU A 383 -1.80 -23.02 0.78
C LEU A 383 -1.98 -21.95 1.86
N TRP A 384 -2.90 -22.17 2.79
CA TRP A 384 -3.12 -21.25 3.90
C TRP A 384 -3.66 -21.97 5.13
N ALA A 385 -3.15 -21.56 6.28
CA ALA A 385 -3.66 -21.89 7.60
C ALA A 385 -3.65 -20.60 8.44
N PRO A 386 -4.71 -20.30 9.20
CA PRO A 386 -4.71 -19.14 10.08
C PRO A 386 -3.59 -19.26 11.12
N SER A 387 -2.93 -18.15 11.44
CA SER A 387 -2.04 -18.08 12.60
C SER A 387 -2.81 -18.49 13.87
N GLU A 388 -2.20 -19.30 14.73
CA GLU A 388 -2.77 -19.58 16.05
C GLU A 388 -2.98 -18.24 16.78
N ARG A 389 -4.24 -17.88 17.06
CA ARG A 389 -4.63 -16.62 17.70
C ARG A 389 -4.25 -16.56 19.17
#